data_AF-A0A7Y5WSQ4-F1
#
_entry.id   AF-A0A7Y5WSQ4-F1
#
_cell.length_a   1.000
_cell.length_b   1.000
_cell.length_c   1.000
_cell.angle_alpha   90.00
_cell.angle_beta   90.00
_cell.angle_gamma   90.00
#
_symmetry.space_group_name_H-M   'P 1'
#
loop_
_entity.id
_entity.type
_entity.pdbx_description
1 polymer ?
#
loop_
_entity_poly.entity_id
_entity_poly.type
_entity_poly.pdbx_seq_one_letter_code
_entity_poly.pdbx_strand_id
1 'polypeptide(L)'
;MPALLLVFVLLATAAVVTAGIVLTLRAFKEEKVPAETTRPRAAVNHAHDMATTATLKHFFDGRTCYVCHRAIPVVHLGDPRPGLFNPRTHAALEWNEIPSEDLAATLEAHVPVCASCLVAESFRQKFPDLVVDRPAHSH
;
A
#
# COMPACT_ATOMS: atom_id res chain seq x y z
N MET A 1 -38.16 41.87 21.34
CA MET A 1 -38.71 40.50 21.33
C MET A 1 -38.30 39.62 20.13
N PRO A 2 -38.21 40.10 18.86
CA PRO A 2 -37.89 39.20 17.74
C PRO A 2 -36.42 38.73 17.70
N ALA A 3 -35.47 39.56 18.16
CA ALA A 3 -34.04 39.21 18.17
C ALA A 3 -33.72 38.04 19.11
N LEU A 4 -34.41 37.94 20.26
CA LEU A 4 -34.20 36.86 21.22
C LEU A 4 -34.66 35.51 20.65
N LEU A 5 -35.77 35.51 19.93
CA LEU A 5 -36.34 34.33 19.28
C LEU A 5 -35.42 33.80 18.17
N LEU A 6 -34.79 34.71 17.42
CA LEU A 6 -33.83 34.39 16.37
C LEU A 6 -32.55 33.75 16.94
N VAL A 7 -32.05 34.25 18.08
CA VAL A 7 -30.90 33.65 18.78
C VAL A 7 -31.23 32.23 19.28
N PHE A 8 -32.42 32.01 19.85
CA PHE A 8 -32.83 30.67 20.28
C PHE A 8 -32.93 29.67 19.12
N VAL A 9 -33.47 30.10 17.98
CA VAL A 9 -33.54 29.25 16.77
C VAL A 9 -32.13 28.90 16.27
N LEU A 10 -31.21 29.86 16.22
CA LEU A 10 -29.83 29.60 15.80
C LEU A 10 -29.11 28.62 16.74
N LEU A 11 -29.24 28.80 18.06
CA LEU A 11 -28.64 27.90 19.03
C LEU A 11 -29.22 26.48 18.94
N ALA A 12 -30.54 26.34 18.75
CA ALA A 12 -31.19 25.05 18.57
C ALA A 12 -30.68 24.34 17.30
N THR A 13 -30.56 25.05 16.18
CA THR A 13 -30.03 24.46 14.93
C THR A 13 -28.57 24.02 15.06
N ALA A 14 -27.72 24.81 15.72
CA ALA A 14 -26.31 24.46 15.95
C ALA A 14 -26.17 23.19 16.82
N ALA A 15 -27.01 23.06 17.85
CA ALA A 15 -27.02 21.87 18.71
C ALA A 15 -27.41 20.60 17.93
N VAL A 16 -28.43 20.69 17.06
CA VAL A 16 -28.88 19.55 16.24
C VAL A 16 -27.80 19.10 15.25
N VAL A 17 -27.15 20.04 14.56
CA VAL A 17 -26.07 19.72 13.61
C VAL A 17 -24.89 19.07 14.34
N THR A 18 -24.50 19.62 15.49
CA THR A 18 -23.38 19.08 16.29
C THR A 18 -23.67 17.68 16.80
N ALA A 19 -24.88 17.42 17.29
CA ALA A 19 -25.30 16.09 17.75
C ALA A 19 -25.31 15.08 16.59
N GLY A 20 -25.78 15.48 15.41
CA GLY A 20 -25.74 14.67 14.19
C GLY A 20 -24.32 14.24 13.83
N ILE A 21 -23.38 15.19 13.73
CA ILE A 21 -21.98 14.91 13.39
C ILE A 21 -21.34 13.93 14.40
N VAL A 22 -21.56 14.14 15.70
CA VAL A 22 -20.99 13.26 16.73
C VAL A 22 -21.55 11.85 16.65
N LEU A 23 -22.86 11.70 16.40
CA LEU A 23 -23.48 10.39 16.21
C LEU A 23 -22.93 9.66 14.98
N THR A 24 -22.75 10.36 13.86
CA THR A 24 -22.16 9.77 12.65
C THR A 24 -20.72 9.33 12.89
N LEU A 25 -19.90 10.17 13.53
CA LEU A 25 -18.50 9.82 13.84
C LEU A 25 -18.39 8.65 14.83
N ARG A 26 -19.33 8.51 15.78
CA ARG A 26 -19.38 7.36 16.68
C ARG A 26 -19.75 6.08 15.96
N ALA A 27 -20.74 6.12 15.06
CA ALA A 27 -21.11 4.97 14.25
C ALA A 27 -19.93 4.45 13.40
N PHE A 28 -19.18 5.36 12.76
CA PHE A 28 -17.97 4.99 12.00
C PHE A 28 -16.86 4.42 12.89
N LYS A 29 -16.76 4.83 14.16
CA LYS A 29 -15.75 4.33 15.09
C LYS A 29 -16.10 2.94 15.65
N GLU A 30 -17.38 2.56 15.67
CA GLU A 30 -17.85 1.29 16.22
C GLU A 30 -17.91 0.13 15.22
N GLU A 31 -17.57 0.36 13.95
CA GLU A 31 -17.30 -0.69 12.98
C GLU A 31 -15.98 -1.41 13.34
N LYS A 32 -16.03 -2.19 14.42
CA LYS A 32 -15.00 -3.16 14.79
C LYS A 32 -14.96 -4.21 13.70
N VAL A 33 -13.87 -4.17 12.92
CA VAL A 33 -13.44 -5.26 12.04
C VAL A 33 -13.62 -6.59 12.79
N PRO A 34 -14.41 -7.55 12.26
CA PRO A 34 -14.60 -8.85 12.90
C PRO A 34 -13.25 -9.52 13.09
N ALA A 35 -13.11 -10.23 14.22
CA ALA A 35 -11.95 -11.07 14.48
C ALA A 35 -11.98 -12.27 13.53
N GLU A 36 -11.50 -12.07 12.29
CA GLU A 36 -11.27 -13.13 11.32
C GLU A 36 -9.93 -13.81 11.63
N THR A 37 -10.02 -15.12 11.72
CA THR A 37 -9.00 -16.13 11.97
C THR A 37 -7.81 -16.01 11.02
N THR A 38 -6.62 -16.43 11.48
CA THR A 38 -5.29 -16.31 10.84
C THR A 38 -4.82 -14.88 10.60
N ARG A 39 -4.13 -14.29 11.58
CA ARG A 39 -3.41 -13.02 11.42
C ARG A 39 -2.33 -13.22 10.33
N PRO A 40 -2.45 -12.61 9.13
CA PRO A 40 -1.27 -12.41 8.30
C PRO A 40 -0.32 -11.56 9.14
N ARG A 41 0.98 -11.87 9.14
CA ARG A 41 2.00 -11.03 9.76
C ARG A 41 1.68 -9.59 9.42
N ALA A 42 1.31 -8.77 10.42
CA ALA A 42 0.92 -7.39 10.20
C ALA A 42 1.98 -6.76 9.30
N ALA A 43 1.57 -6.20 8.15
CA ALA A 43 2.49 -5.59 7.20
C ALA A 43 3.27 -4.51 7.96
N VAL A 44 4.51 -4.83 8.33
CA VAL A 44 5.36 -3.91 9.07
C VAL A 44 5.78 -2.87 8.06
N ASN A 45 5.26 -1.65 8.22
CA ASN A 45 5.63 -0.53 7.37
C ASN A 45 6.88 0.12 7.93
N HIS A 46 8.05 -0.24 7.39
CA HIS A 46 9.31 0.43 7.67
C HIS A 46 9.37 1.72 6.85
N ALA A 47 9.13 2.86 7.51
CA ALA A 47 9.42 4.14 6.91
C ALA A 47 10.93 4.25 6.70
N HIS A 48 11.35 4.57 5.48
CA HIS A 48 12.75 4.74 5.13
C HIS A 48 13.19 6.18 5.29
N ASP A 49 14.42 6.38 5.76
CA ASP A 49 15.05 7.69 5.71
C ASP A 49 15.43 8.07 4.26
N MET A 50 15.98 9.27 4.08
CA MET A 50 16.38 9.74 2.76
C MET A 50 17.52 8.93 2.15
N ALA A 51 18.43 8.40 2.97
CA ALA A 51 19.59 7.65 2.50
C ALA A 51 19.19 6.27 1.98
N THR A 52 18.39 5.53 2.75
CA THR A 52 17.82 4.25 2.31
C THR A 52 16.95 4.42 1.07
N THR A 53 16.14 5.48 1.02
CA THR A 53 15.32 5.80 -0.16
C THR A 53 16.20 6.05 -1.39
N ALA A 54 17.32 6.78 -1.24
CA ALA A 54 18.25 7.04 -2.34
C ALA A 54 18.95 5.76 -2.82
N THR A 55 19.37 4.88 -1.91
CA THR A 55 19.96 3.57 -2.25
C THR A 55 18.99 2.71 -3.06
N LEU A 56 17.72 2.64 -2.64
CA LEU A 56 16.69 1.92 -3.37
C LEU A 56 16.49 2.50 -4.77
N LYS A 57 16.35 3.82 -4.90
CA LYS A 57 16.25 4.47 -6.22
C LYS A 57 17.43 4.11 -7.12
N HIS A 58 18.64 4.26 -6.60
CA HIS A 58 19.86 3.96 -7.35
C HIS A 58 19.94 2.49 -7.79
N PHE A 59 19.49 1.56 -6.94
CA PHE A 59 19.45 0.15 -7.32
C PHE A 59 18.61 -0.09 -8.58
N PHE A 60 17.49 0.61 -8.76
CA PHE A 60 16.61 0.40 -9.93
C PHE A 60 17.07 1.14 -11.19
N ASP A 61 17.99 2.09 -11.09
CA ASP A 61 18.44 2.90 -12.23
C ASP A 61 19.00 2.03 -13.36
N GLY A 62 18.43 2.20 -14.56
CA GLY A 62 18.84 1.48 -15.77
C GLY A 62 18.56 -0.02 -15.76
N ARG A 63 17.85 -0.55 -14.75
CA ARG A 63 17.52 -1.98 -14.69
C ARG A 63 16.27 -2.34 -15.49
N THR A 64 16.18 -3.61 -15.82
CA THR A 64 15.05 -4.21 -16.54
C THR A 64 14.23 -5.08 -15.60
N CYS A 65 12.92 -5.03 -15.72
CA CYS A 65 12.01 -5.87 -14.94
C CYS A 65 12.24 -7.34 -15.25
N TYR A 66 12.44 -8.15 -14.22
CA TYR A 66 12.66 -9.59 -14.36
C TYR A 66 11.48 -10.33 -14.99
N VAL A 67 10.24 -9.90 -14.72
CA VAL A 67 9.01 -10.58 -15.18
C VAL A 67 8.63 -10.18 -16.60
N CYS A 68 8.52 -8.89 -16.90
CA CYS A 68 8.03 -8.43 -18.21
C CYS A 68 9.14 -7.97 -19.16
N HIS A 69 10.40 -7.99 -18.74
CA HIS A 69 11.58 -7.61 -19.51
C HIS A 69 11.57 -6.17 -20.07
N ARG A 70 10.68 -5.30 -19.58
CA ARG A 70 10.67 -3.87 -19.89
C ARG A 70 11.60 -3.10 -18.96
N ALA A 71 12.18 -2.01 -19.46
CA ALA A 71 12.97 -1.10 -18.65
C ALA A 71 12.15 -0.56 -17.47
N ILE A 72 12.78 -0.46 -16.31
CA ILE A 72 12.19 0.17 -15.14
C ILE A 72 12.46 1.67 -15.24
N PRO A 73 11.43 2.53 -15.20
CA PRO A 73 11.63 3.97 -15.26
C PRO A 73 12.38 4.47 -14.02
N VAL A 74 13.09 5.59 -14.17
CA VAL A 74 13.71 6.32 -13.06
C VAL A 74 12.60 6.69 -12.05
N VAL A 75 12.88 6.50 -10.76
CA VAL A 75 11.87 6.67 -9.71
C VAL A 75 11.88 8.09 -9.17
N HIS A 76 10.88 8.90 -9.55
CA HIS A 76 10.68 10.22 -8.98
C HIS A 76 9.81 10.18 -7.72
N LEU A 77 9.68 11.33 -7.05
CA LEU A 77 8.80 11.44 -5.89
C LEU A 77 7.33 11.35 -6.34
N GLY A 78 6.56 10.49 -5.70
CA GLY A 78 5.14 10.28 -6.00
C GLY A 78 4.86 9.23 -7.07
N ASP A 79 5.89 8.74 -7.76
CA ASP A 79 5.73 7.66 -8.74
C ASP A 79 5.39 6.33 -8.05
N PRO A 80 4.66 5.43 -8.75
CA PRO A 80 4.56 4.04 -8.34
C PRO A 80 5.95 3.42 -8.20
N ARG A 81 6.27 2.95 -7.00
CA ARG A 81 7.59 2.38 -6.70
C ARG A 81 7.73 0.99 -7.32
N PRO A 82 8.84 0.68 -7.99
CA PRO A 82 9.17 -0.69 -8.39
C PRO A 82 9.43 -1.55 -7.16
N GLY A 83 9.48 -2.86 -7.33
CA GLY A 83 9.62 -3.82 -6.24
C GLY A 83 10.79 -4.76 -6.41
N LEU A 84 11.02 -5.54 -5.36
CA LEU A 84 11.92 -6.69 -5.40
C LEU A 84 11.10 -7.96 -5.52
N PHE A 85 11.65 -8.93 -6.24
CA PHE A 85 11.02 -10.23 -6.43
C PHE A 85 12.02 -11.32 -6.08
N ASN A 86 11.55 -12.36 -5.41
CA ASN A 86 12.35 -13.53 -5.10
C ASN A 86 12.03 -14.64 -6.11
N PRO A 87 12.93 -14.97 -7.05
CA PRO A 87 12.65 -16.01 -8.05
C PRO A 87 12.47 -17.41 -7.48
N ARG A 88 12.90 -17.65 -6.23
CA ARG A 88 12.77 -18.96 -5.57
C ARG A 88 11.45 -19.10 -4.83
N THR A 89 11.06 -18.07 -4.08
CA THR A 89 9.84 -18.11 -3.26
C THR A 89 8.63 -17.47 -3.93
N HIS A 90 8.82 -16.80 -5.06
CA HIS A 90 7.82 -15.96 -5.73
C HIS A 90 7.28 -14.83 -4.84
N ALA A 91 7.99 -14.48 -3.76
CA ALA A 91 7.61 -13.36 -2.92
C ALA A 91 7.94 -12.04 -3.63
N ALA A 92 6.97 -11.13 -3.66
CA ALA A 92 7.13 -9.77 -4.14
C ALA A 92 7.13 -8.80 -2.96
N LEU A 93 8.15 -7.94 -2.88
CA LEU A 93 8.40 -7.04 -1.76
C LEU A 93 8.32 -5.57 -2.20
N GLU A 94 7.53 -4.80 -1.48
CA GLU A 94 7.51 -3.35 -1.51
C GLU A 94 8.67 -2.78 -0.67
N TRP A 95 9.03 -1.52 -0.90
CA TRP A 95 10.19 -0.91 -0.22
C TRP A 95 10.02 -0.86 1.30
N ASN A 96 8.84 -0.47 1.76
CA ASN A 96 8.45 -0.40 3.17
C ASN A 96 8.42 -1.76 3.88
N GLU A 97 8.48 -2.87 3.14
CA GLU A 97 8.54 -4.21 3.74
C GLU A 97 9.99 -4.64 4.02
N ILE A 98 10.98 -3.86 3.57
CA ILE A 98 12.40 -4.12 3.76
C ILE A 98 12.89 -3.30 4.96
N PRO A 99 13.35 -3.93 6.06
CA PRO A 99 14.03 -3.20 7.13
C PRO A 99 15.32 -2.54 6.61
N SER A 100 15.68 -1.36 7.13
CA SER A 100 16.90 -0.65 6.67
C SER A 100 18.17 -1.47 6.95
N GLU A 101 18.19 -2.22 8.05
CA GLU A 101 19.27 -3.13 8.45
C GLU A 101 19.47 -4.31 7.48
N ASP A 102 18.40 -4.73 6.78
CA ASP A 102 18.42 -5.88 5.88
C ASP A 102 18.53 -5.46 4.41
N LEU A 103 18.61 -4.16 4.12
CA LEU A 103 18.53 -3.62 2.76
C LEU A 103 19.56 -4.24 1.83
N ALA A 104 20.84 -4.26 2.22
CA ALA A 104 21.92 -4.77 1.37
C ALA A 104 21.73 -6.25 1.01
N ALA A 105 21.51 -7.10 2.03
CA ALA A 105 21.27 -8.53 1.84
C ALA A 105 20.02 -8.78 0.99
N THR A 106 18.98 -7.97 1.16
CA THR A 106 17.74 -8.07 0.37
C THR A 106 18.00 -7.73 -1.09
N LEU A 107 18.72 -6.63 -1.39
CA LEU A 107 19.05 -6.24 -2.76
C LEU A 107 19.95 -7.26 -3.48
N GLU A 108 20.82 -7.97 -2.76
CA GLU A 108 21.64 -9.04 -3.31
C GLU A 108 20.84 -10.32 -3.63
N ALA A 109 19.86 -10.66 -2.78
CA ALA A 109 19.11 -11.91 -2.90
C ALA A 109 17.92 -11.86 -3.87
N HIS A 110 17.53 -10.68 -4.33
CA HIS A 110 16.30 -10.45 -5.11
C HIS A 110 16.58 -9.82 -6.48
N VAL A 111 15.60 -9.95 -7.37
CA VAL A 111 15.63 -9.36 -8.71
C VAL A 111 14.65 -8.19 -8.80
N PRO A 112 14.92 -7.17 -9.64
CA PRO A 112 14.06 -6.01 -9.76
C PRO A 112 12.78 -6.33 -10.58
N VAL A 113 11.65 -5.79 -10.15
CA VAL A 113 10.38 -5.82 -10.90
C VAL A 113 9.75 -4.44 -10.99
N CYS A 114 9.10 -4.13 -12.12
CA CYS A 114 8.41 -2.85 -12.27
C CYS A 114 7.15 -2.79 -11.38
N ALA A 115 6.64 -1.58 -11.11
CA ALA A 115 5.49 -1.38 -10.22
C ALA A 115 4.25 -2.20 -10.64
N SER A 116 3.99 -2.33 -11.95
CA SER A 116 2.85 -3.14 -12.43
C SER A 116 3.05 -4.64 -12.15
N CYS A 117 4.26 -5.17 -12.36
CA CYS A 117 4.56 -6.56 -12.05
C CYS A 117 4.59 -6.80 -10.53
N LEU A 118 5.05 -5.84 -9.73
CA LEU A 118 4.97 -5.91 -8.27
C LEU A 118 3.53 -6.11 -7.82
N VAL A 119 2.59 -5.27 -8.28
CA VAL A 119 1.17 -5.41 -7.95
C VAL A 119 0.62 -6.77 -8.40
N ALA A 120 0.95 -7.21 -9.63
CA ALA A 120 0.48 -8.48 -10.15
C ALA A 120 0.99 -9.67 -9.32
N GLU A 121 2.29 -9.73 -9.01
CA GLU A 121 2.88 -10.82 -8.23
C GLU A 121 2.40 -10.80 -6.77
N SER A 122 2.32 -9.62 -6.14
CA SER A 122 1.76 -9.50 -4.80
C SER A 122 0.28 -9.94 -4.74
N PHE A 123 -0.51 -9.65 -5.78
CA PHE A 123 -1.89 -10.13 -5.87
C PHE A 123 -1.93 -11.66 -6.02
N ARG A 124 -1.09 -12.23 -6.90
CA ARG A 124 -1.01 -13.69 -7.07
C ARG A 124 -0.64 -14.41 -5.79
N GLN A 125 0.27 -13.82 -5.00
CA GLN A 125 0.68 -14.37 -3.71
C GLN A 125 -0.42 -14.27 -2.65
N LYS A 126 -1.14 -13.14 -2.59
CA LYS A 126 -2.16 -12.88 -1.55
C LYS A 126 -3.49 -13.57 -1.83
N PHE A 127 -3.87 -13.71 -3.10
CA PHE A 127 -5.16 -14.23 -3.52
C PHE A 127 -5.01 -15.27 -4.64
N PRO A 128 -4.30 -16.38 -4.39
CA PRO A 128 -4.00 -17.36 -5.44
C PRO A 128 -5.27 -17.95 -6.08
N ASP A 129 -6.33 -18.13 -5.30
CA ASP A 129 -7.60 -18.70 -5.78
C ASP A 129 -8.37 -17.76 -6.74
N LEU A 130 -8.00 -16.48 -6.78
CA LEU A 130 -8.58 -15.48 -7.68
C LEU A 130 -7.77 -15.31 -8.97
N VAL A 131 -6.67 -16.05 -9.12
CA VAL A 131 -5.82 -16.00 -10.30
C VAL A 131 -6.17 -17.15 -11.24
N VAL A 132 -6.45 -16.82 -12.49
CA VAL A 132 -6.60 -17.81 -13.55
C VAL A 132 -5.38 -17.75 -14.45
N ASP A 133 -4.61 -18.84 -14.48
CA ASP A 133 -3.49 -18.97 -15.41
C ASP A 133 -4.00 -19.34 -16.79
N ARG A 134 -3.63 -18.50 -17.78
CA ARG A 134 -3.88 -18.81 -19.18
C ARG A 134 -2.80 -19.80 -19.65
N PRO A 135 -3.18 -20.95 -20.23
CA PRO A 135 -2.18 -21.85 -20.83
C PRO A 135 -1.41 -21.10 -21.92
N ALA A 136 -0.10 -21.35 -21.98
CA ALA A 136 0.73 -20.78 -23.03
C ALA A 136 0.21 -21.24 -24.40
N HIS A 137 -0.03 -20.28 -25.30
CA HIS A 137 -0.29 -20.61 -26.69
C HIS A 137 1.04 -21.01 -27.31
N SER A 138 1.22 -22.30 -27.55
CA SER A 138 2.33 -22.80 -28.38
C SER A 138 2.16 -22.24 -29.78
N HIS A 139 3.08 -21.39 -30.22
CA HIS A 139 3.26 -21.03 -31.62
C HIS A 139 4.24 -21.99 -32.28
#